data_AF-A0A9P5SQA8-F1
#
_entry.id   AF-A0A9P5SQA8-F1
#
_cell.length_a   1.000
_cell.length_b   1.000
_cell.length_c   1.000
_cell.angle_alpha   90.00
_cell.angle_beta   90.00
_cell.angle_gamma   90.00
#
_symmetry.space_group_name_H-M   'P 1'
#
loop_
_entity.id
_entity.type
_entity.pdbx_description
1 polymer ?
#
loop_
_entity_poly.entity_id
_entity_poly.type
_entity_poly.pdbx_seq_one_letter_code
_entity_poly.pdbx_strand_id
1 'polypeptide(L)'
;MTPSKFICHTLYVRHPTVNEQPPDNVGEFSMPSCGPCAAWNVLIERIGAHLEVSVWLWKPDKYISIRTLSLVPFKGGKHWNSTFDEKILQVGNRVTVQVPVEDVEQDGEYQFFIAMSAMGHIPATSGASRVEDLKDEVAVAKKIADENKATMETLLSDVYSVETRFVFIQDKPSFSDFELWAHRSILSRYQAFGELIKQATQERSEKDINLAPLTLAVEEISFPTFCSLLMFIYTGEIERNIDPTRFAISKLDRPPKYAISGDSTRDEPCWRPLDPGDSPWNFKPVQWDDLLFAADLYKIEELRAICQKYVIEAIQNKNAVETLIHVGTRFPKVKEAALNYITRNIDTMFADGNDPFAPFLQNPKCHELLVEVMLRSRCMHL
;
A
#
# COMPACT_ATOMS: atom_id res chain seq x y z
N MET A 1 -0.32 -24.85 7.57
CA MET A 1 -1.45 -23.93 7.33
C MET A 1 -1.11 -23.10 6.11
N THR A 2 -1.87 -23.24 5.03
CA THR A 2 -1.74 -22.37 3.85
C THR A 2 -2.33 -20.99 4.17
N PRO A 3 -1.65 -19.87 3.84
CA PRO A 3 -2.20 -18.54 4.07
C PRO A 3 -3.51 -18.39 3.30
N SER A 4 -4.58 -18.01 4.00
CA SER A 4 -5.86 -17.74 3.38
C SER A 4 -5.73 -16.47 2.54
N LYS A 5 -6.07 -16.53 1.24
CA LYS A 5 -6.03 -15.36 0.36
C LYS A 5 -7.26 -14.50 0.63
N PHE A 6 -7.02 -13.28 1.12
CA PHE A 6 -8.03 -12.24 1.25
C PHE A 6 -8.09 -11.45 -0.05
N ILE A 7 -9.29 -11.31 -0.62
CA ILE A 7 -9.52 -10.43 -1.77
C ILE A 7 -10.34 -9.25 -1.28
N CYS A 8 -9.78 -8.05 -1.39
CA CYS A 8 -10.47 -6.81 -1.08
C CYS A 8 -10.89 -6.14 -2.38
N HIS A 9 -12.20 -5.92 -2.58
CA HIS A 9 -12.73 -5.16 -3.71
C HIS A 9 -13.32 -3.86 -3.20
N THR A 10 -13.02 -2.74 -3.86
CA THR A 10 -13.68 -1.47 -3.63
C THR A 10 -14.38 -1.05 -4.91
N LEU A 11 -15.67 -0.74 -4.82
CA LEU A 11 -16.48 -0.25 -5.93
C LEU A 11 -16.99 1.14 -5.59
N TYR A 12 -16.78 2.10 -6.48
CA TYR A 12 -17.50 3.37 -6.42
C TYR A 12 -18.88 3.24 -7.09
N VAL A 13 -19.93 3.60 -6.36
CA VAL A 13 -21.31 3.60 -6.84
C VAL A 13 -21.78 5.04 -6.95
N ARG A 14 -22.25 5.38 -8.15
CA ARG A 14 -22.96 6.63 -8.45
C ARG A 14 -24.26 6.24 -9.16
N HIS A 15 -25.39 6.42 -8.49
CA HIS A 15 -26.70 6.01 -8.99
C HIS A 15 -27.71 7.13 -8.82
N PRO A 16 -28.56 7.47 -9.81
CA PRO A 16 -29.66 8.40 -9.61
C PRO A 16 -30.51 8.04 -8.40
N THR A 17 -31.01 9.03 -7.66
CA THR A 17 -31.94 8.76 -6.56
C THR A 17 -33.16 7.99 -7.07
N VAL A 18 -33.59 7.01 -6.28
CA VAL A 18 -34.78 6.20 -6.56
C VAL A 18 -35.95 6.80 -5.77
N ASN A 19 -37.14 6.81 -6.36
CA ASN A 19 -38.33 7.39 -5.73
C ASN A 19 -38.75 6.54 -4.52
N GLU A 20 -39.52 7.11 -3.59
CA GLU A 20 -40.01 6.36 -2.42
C GLU A 20 -41.10 5.35 -2.75
N GLN A 21 -41.71 5.44 -3.94
CA GLN A 21 -42.84 4.60 -4.33
C GLN A 21 -42.41 3.50 -5.30
N PRO A 22 -42.81 2.24 -5.07
CA PRO A 22 -42.63 1.16 -6.05
C PRO A 22 -43.34 1.50 -7.37
N PRO A 23 -42.78 1.09 -8.54
CA PRO A 23 -41.59 0.26 -8.73
C PRO A 23 -40.26 1.04 -8.78
N ASP A 24 -40.33 2.37 -8.71
CA ASP A 24 -39.20 3.27 -8.93
C ASP A 24 -38.27 3.39 -7.72
N ASN A 25 -38.48 2.57 -6.68
CA ASN A 25 -37.67 2.53 -5.46
C ASN A 25 -36.47 1.57 -5.54
N VAL A 26 -36.26 0.95 -6.71
CA VAL A 26 -35.26 -0.10 -6.92
C VAL A 26 -34.35 0.25 -8.09
N GLY A 27 -33.03 0.20 -7.85
CA GLY A 27 -32.00 0.26 -8.88
C GLY A 27 -31.14 -0.99 -8.86
N GLU A 28 -31.08 -1.73 -9.97
CA GLU A 28 -30.22 -2.90 -10.13
C GLU A 28 -29.15 -2.61 -11.18
N PHE A 29 -27.91 -2.92 -10.85
CA PHE A 29 -26.82 -2.91 -11.82
C PHE A 29 -25.86 -4.05 -11.61
N SER A 30 -25.30 -4.48 -12.73
CA SER A 30 -24.43 -5.62 -12.81
C SER A 30 -23.04 -5.17 -13.19
N MET A 31 -22.07 -5.65 -12.44
CA MET A 31 -20.69 -5.32 -12.66
C MET A 31 -20.07 -6.33 -13.61
N PRO A 32 -19.41 -5.87 -14.69
CA PRO A 32 -18.59 -6.76 -15.49
C PRO A 32 -17.50 -7.36 -14.60
N SER A 33 -17.22 -8.65 -14.78
CA SER A 33 -16.18 -9.34 -14.04
C SER A 33 -14.81 -8.70 -14.33
N CYS A 34 -14.19 -8.07 -13.33
CA CYS A 34 -12.76 -7.78 -13.38
C CYS A 34 -12.00 -9.08 -13.09
N GLY A 35 -11.65 -9.84 -14.14
CA GLY A 35 -10.88 -11.09 -14.03
C GLY A 35 -11.73 -12.35 -13.75
N PRO A 36 -11.18 -13.39 -13.08
CA PRO A 36 -11.88 -14.63 -12.73
C PRO A 36 -12.81 -14.47 -11.53
N CYS A 37 -12.96 -13.25 -11.00
CA CYS A 37 -13.95 -12.91 -9.99
C CYS A 37 -15.33 -12.94 -10.66
N ALA A 38 -16.29 -13.62 -10.04
CA ALA A 38 -17.66 -13.68 -10.54
C ALA A 38 -18.24 -12.26 -10.64
N ALA A 39 -19.05 -12.03 -11.68
CA ALA A 39 -19.79 -10.79 -11.84
C ALA A 39 -20.65 -10.55 -10.59
N TRP A 40 -20.59 -9.33 -10.08
CA TRP A 40 -21.34 -8.90 -8.90
C TRP A 40 -22.59 -8.17 -9.34
N ASN A 41 -23.70 -8.45 -8.69
CA ASN A 41 -24.90 -7.63 -8.81
C ASN A 41 -25.05 -6.79 -7.55
N VAL A 42 -25.40 -5.53 -7.77
CA VAL A 42 -25.74 -4.60 -6.70
C VAL A 42 -27.18 -4.18 -6.89
N LEU A 43 -27.99 -4.36 -5.85
CA LEU A 43 -29.36 -3.88 -5.77
C LEU A 43 -29.43 -2.82 -4.69
N ILE A 44 -29.87 -1.65 -5.10
CA ILE A 44 -30.15 -0.52 -4.25
C ILE A 44 -31.66 -0.40 -4.13
N GLU A 45 -32.17 -0.46 -2.91
CA GLU A 45 -33.59 -0.29 -2.64
C GLU A 45 -33.80 0.77 -1.56
N ARG A 46 -34.61 1.79 -1.84
CA ARG A 46 -34.97 2.79 -0.83
C ARG A 46 -36.14 2.29 0.00
N ILE A 47 -35.94 2.21 1.32
CA ILE A 47 -36.92 1.78 2.31
C ILE A 47 -37.09 2.90 3.35
N GLY A 48 -37.99 3.84 3.07
CA GLY A 48 -38.18 5.04 3.89
C GLY A 48 -36.94 5.92 3.94
N ALA A 49 -36.42 6.14 5.15
CA ALA A 49 -35.21 6.95 5.40
C ALA A 49 -33.88 6.20 5.19
N HIS A 50 -33.94 4.92 4.80
CA HIS A 50 -32.76 4.08 4.62
C HIS A 50 -32.63 3.62 3.17
N LEU A 51 -31.38 3.50 2.74
CA LEU A 51 -30.98 2.85 1.51
C LEU A 51 -30.49 1.45 1.86
N GLU A 52 -31.15 0.43 1.32
CA GLU A 52 -30.74 -0.95 1.41
C GLU A 52 -29.86 -1.29 0.20
N VAL A 53 -28.55 -1.43 0.43
CA VAL A 53 -27.60 -1.83 -0.59
C VAL A 53 -27.29 -3.28 -0.40
N SER A 54 -27.47 -4.04 -1.46
CA SER A 54 -27.25 -5.47 -1.40
C SER A 54 -26.42 -5.98 -2.54
N VAL A 55 -25.56 -6.94 -2.22
CA VAL A 55 -24.59 -7.50 -3.16
C VAL A 55 -24.71 -9.02 -3.21
N TRP A 56 -24.72 -9.57 -4.42
CA TRP A 56 -24.65 -11.02 -4.64
C TRP A 56 -23.89 -11.36 -5.92
N LEU A 57 -23.58 -12.65 -6.08
CA LEU A 57 -22.83 -13.18 -7.21
C LEU A 57 -23.77 -13.62 -8.34
N TRP A 58 -23.49 -13.21 -9.58
CA TRP A 58 -24.26 -13.61 -10.76
C TRP A 58 -23.98 -15.07 -11.15
N LYS A 59 -22.71 -15.52 -11.19
CA LYS A 59 -22.35 -16.85 -11.76
C LYS A 59 -21.65 -17.80 -10.78
N PRO A 60 -21.97 -19.12 -10.80
CA PRO A 60 -21.88 -20.01 -9.65
C PRO A 60 -20.60 -20.81 -9.47
N ASP A 61 -19.60 -20.64 -10.33
CA ASP A 61 -18.60 -21.70 -10.46
C ASP A 61 -17.63 -21.79 -9.26
N LYS A 62 -17.75 -20.90 -8.26
CA LYS A 62 -16.91 -20.85 -7.06
C LYS A 62 -17.68 -20.40 -5.81
N TYR A 63 -17.38 -21.03 -4.67
CA TYR A 63 -17.84 -20.60 -3.35
C TYR A 63 -16.96 -19.44 -2.84
N ILE A 64 -17.57 -18.28 -2.62
CA ILE A 64 -16.89 -17.12 -2.04
C ILE A 64 -17.56 -16.80 -0.70
N SER A 65 -16.78 -16.80 0.38
CA SER A 65 -17.26 -16.33 1.69
C SER A 65 -16.98 -14.85 1.79
N ILE A 66 -18.01 -14.01 1.84
CA ILE A 66 -17.83 -12.60 2.18
C ILE A 66 -17.70 -12.50 3.70
N ARG A 67 -16.58 -11.95 4.16
CA ARG A 67 -16.37 -11.66 5.58
C ARG A 67 -16.93 -10.30 5.97
N THR A 68 -16.72 -9.30 5.12
CA THR A 68 -17.14 -7.93 5.42
C THR A 68 -17.71 -7.27 4.17
N LEU A 69 -18.87 -6.62 4.33
CA LEU A 69 -19.41 -5.66 3.37
C LEU A 69 -19.51 -4.32 4.10
N SER A 70 -18.80 -3.33 3.57
CA SER A 70 -18.71 -1.99 4.12
C SER A 70 -19.20 -0.99 3.09
N LEU A 71 -20.06 -0.08 3.51
CA LEU A 71 -20.43 1.10 2.74
C LEU A 71 -19.69 2.30 3.31
N VAL A 72 -18.97 3.01 2.43
CA VAL A 72 -18.27 4.24 2.78
C VAL A 72 -18.90 5.36 1.97
N PRO A 73 -19.72 6.23 2.58
CA PRO A 73 -20.26 7.40 1.90
C PRO A 73 -19.17 8.24 1.23
N PHE A 74 -19.48 8.85 0.10
CA PHE A 74 -18.53 9.73 -0.59
C PHE A 74 -18.21 10.98 0.23
N LYS A 75 -19.17 11.46 1.02
CA LYS A 75 -19.07 12.68 1.82
C LYS A 75 -19.43 12.40 3.28
N GLY A 76 -18.55 12.83 4.19
CA GLY A 76 -18.69 12.60 5.64
C GLY A 76 -18.02 11.30 6.09
N GLY A 77 -17.10 11.39 7.05
CA GLY A 77 -16.25 10.27 7.51
C GLY A 77 -16.95 9.20 8.36
N LYS A 78 -18.28 9.06 8.29
CA LYS A 78 -18.99 7.98 9.00
C LYS A 78 -18.98 6.72 8.14
N HIS A 79 -18.26 5.70 8.61
CA HIS A 79 -18.21 4.39 7.97
C HIS A 79 -19.37 3.52 8.43
N TRP A 80 -20.12 2.95 7.49
CA TRP A 80 -21.22 2.04 7.76
C TRP A 80 -20.78 0.61 7.46
N ASN A 81 -20.44 -0.14 8.50
CA ASN A 81 -19.98 -1.52 8.38
C ASN A 81 -21.07 -2.48 8.82
N SER A 82 -21.36 -3.50 8.00
CA SER A 82 -21.94 -4.73 8.51
C SER A 82 -20.85 -5.80 8.54
N THR A 83 -20.41 -6.12 9.75
CA THR A 83 -19.55 -7.28 9.99
C THR A 83 -20.45 -8.51 10.03
N PHE A 84 -20.21 -9.46 9.13
CA PHE A 84 -20.92 -10.73 9.15
C PHE A 84 -20.06 -11.74 9.92
N ASP A 85 -20.66 -12.47 10.86
CA ASP A 85 -20.09 -13.75 11.28
C ASP A 85 -20.09 -14.64 10.04
N GLU A 86 -18.90 -14.83 9.44
CA GLU A 86 -18.60 -15.60 8.23
C GLU A 86 -19.81 -16.21 7.52
N LYS A 87 -20.50 -15.41 6.69
CA LYS A 87 -21.57 -15.93 5.84
C LYS A 87 -20.99 -16.38 4.50
N ILE A 88 -21.01 -17.69 4.28
CA ILE A 88 -20.72 -18.27 2.97
C ILE A 88 -21.85 -17.87 2.02
N LEU A 89 -21.54 -17.10 0.98
CA LEU A 89 -22.52 -16.82 -0.07
C LEU A 89 -22.50 -17.94 -1.09
N GLN A 90 -23.65 -18.57 -1.24
CA GLN A 90 -23.99 -19.40 -2.39
C GLN A 90 -24.67 -18.50 -3.44
N VAL A 91 -24.78 -18.98 -4.68
CA VAL A 91 -25.55 -18.25 -5.70
C VAL A 91 -26.99 -18.07 -5.24
N GLY A 92 -27.46 -16.82 -5.28
CA GLY A 92 -28.75 -16.42 -4.72
C GLY A 92 -28.68 -15.91 -3.28
N ASN A 93 -27.56 -16.07 -2.57
CA ASN A 93 -27.38 -15.46 -1.25
C ASN A 93 -26.98 -13.99 -1.42
N ARG A 94 -27.80 -13.12 -0.85
CA ARG A 94 -27.66 -11.66 -0.87
C ARG A 94 -27.08 -11.20 0.47
N VAL A 95 -26.03 -10.38 0.41
CA VAL A 95 -25.54 -9.65 1.59
C VAL A 95 -26.09 -8.25 1.51
N THR A 96 -26.66 -7.78 2.61
CA THR A 96 -27.40 -6.53 2.66
C THR A 96 -26.83 -5.64 3.75
N VAL A 97 -26.66 -4.36 3.44
CA VAL A 97 -26.31 -3.29 4.38
C VAL A 97 -27.37 -2.20 4.23
N GLN A 98 -27.83 -1.66 5.36
CA GLN A 98 -28.70 -0.49 5.39
C GLN A 98 -27.89 0.74 5.81
N VAL A 99 -28.09 1.85 5.11
CA VAL A 99 -27.45 3.13 5.39
C VAL A 99 -28.48 4.25 5.34
N PRO A 100 -28.43 5.27 6.22
CA PRO A 100 -29.32 6.43 6.11
C PRO A 100 -29.17 7.12 4.76
N VAL A 101 -30.29 7.46 4.11
CA VAL A 101 -30.28 8.13 2.79
C VAL A 101 -29.52 9.46 2.84
N GLU A 102 -29.69 10.22 3.92
CA GLU A 102 -29.03 11.51 4.16
C GLU A 102 -27.50 11.44 4.17
N ASP A 103 -26.92 10.27 4.43
CA ASP A 103 -25.48 10.08 4.44
C ASP A 103 -24.91 9.77 3.06
N VAL A 104 -25.72 9.20 2.15
CA VAL A 104 -25.25 8.72 0.84
C VAL A 104 -25.84 9.49 -0.35
N GLU A 105 -26.90 10.27 -0.14
CA GLU A 105 -27.51 11.11 -1.17
C GLU A 105 -26.75 12.44 -1.30
N GLN A 106 -26.23 12.70 -2.49
CA GLN A 106 -25.55 13.94 -2.83
C GLN A 106 -25.91 14.37 -4.26
N ASP A 107 -26.31 15.63 -4.40
CA ASP A 107 -26.62 16.27 -5.68
C ASP A 107 -27.70 15.50 -6.49
N GLY A 108 -28.65 14.88 -5.79
CA GLY A 108 -29.74 14.09 -6.39
C GLY A 108 -29.35 12.66 -6.78
N GLU A 109 -28.17 12.19 -6.36
CA GLU A 109 -27.64 10.85 -6.66
C GLU A 109 -27.15 10.17 -5.38
N TYR A 110 -27.22 8.85 -5.30
CA TYR A 110 -26.51 8.08 -4.28
C TYR A 110 -25.04 7.92 -4.67
N GLN A 111 -24.14 8.33 -3.77
CA GLN A 111 -22.69 8.31 -3.95
C GLN A 111 -22.00 7.64 -2.76
N PHE A 112 -21.47 6.44 -2.96
CA PHE A 112 -20.78 5.69 -1.91
C PHE A 112 -19.83 4.64 -2.49
N PHE A 113 -18.86 4.20 -1.69
CA PHE A 113 -18.01 3.06 -1.99
C PHE A 113 -18.55 1.80 -1.33
N ILE A 114 -18.56 0.69 -2.06
CA ILE A 114 -18.74 -0.65 -1.52
C ILE A 114 -17.36 -1.27 -1.36
N ALA A 115 -16.92 -1.51 -0.13
CA ALA A 115 -15.72 -2.27 0.16
C ALA A 115 -16.10 -3.69 0.63
N MET A 116 -15.53 -4.71 0.02
CA MET A 116 -15.82 -6.11 0.29
C MET A 116 -14.54 -6.87 0.58
N SER A 117 -14.52 -7.64 1.67
CA SER A 117 -13.49 -8.65 1.90
C SER A 117 -14.08 -10.03 1.68
N ALA A 118 -13.48 -10.77 0.76
CA ALA A 118 -13.89 -12.11 0.38
C ALA A 118 -12.76 -13.10 0.65
N MET A 119 -13.12 -14.27 1.19
CA MET A 119 -12.24 -15.43 1.30
C MET A 119 -12.75 -16.50 0.33
N GLY A 120 -11.90 -16.91 -0.61
CA GLY A 120 -12.23 -18.02 -1.50
C GLY A 120 -12.23 -19.33 -0.71
N HIS A 121 -13.35 -20.06 -0.70
CA HIS A 121 -13.33 -21.43 -0.21
C HIS A 121 -12.77 -22.33 -1.32
N ILE A 122 -11.66 -22.99 -1.03
CA ILE A 122 -11.25 -24.17 -1.80
C ILE A 122 -12.19 -25.29 -1.34
N PRO A 123 -13.10 -25.80 -2.19
CA PRO A 123 -13.95 -26.91 -1.79
C PRO A 123 -13.05 -28.07 -1.34
N ALA A 124 -13.36 -28.65 -0.18
CA ALA A 124 -12.70 -29.88 0.26
C ALA A 124 -13.11 -31.00 -0.72
N THR A 125 -12.36 -31.15 -1.81
CA THR A 125 -12.57 -32.24 -2.76
C THR A 125 -12.24 -33.55 -2.06
N SER A 126 -13.29 -34.33 -1.81
CA SER A 126 -13.21 -35.72 -1.33
C SER A 126 -12.29 -36.50 -2.26
N GLY A 127 -11.25 -37.09 -1.68
CA GLY A 127 -10.06 -37.51 -2.40
C GLY A 127 -10.30 -38.56 -3.47
N ALA A 128 -9.79 -38.28 -4.68
CA ALA A 128 -9.00 -39.21 -5.51
C ALA A 128 -8.68 -38.58 -6.88
N SER A 129 -7.87 -37.51 -6.95
CA SER A 129 -7.00 -37.15 -8.11
C SER A 129 -6.16 -35.88 -7.82
N ARG A 130 -5.36 -35.87 -6.75
CA ARG A 130 -4.92 -34.61 -6.11
C ARG A 130 -3.66 -33.94 -6.71
N VAL A 131 -2.96 -34.53 -7.68
CA VAL A 131 -1.66 -33.98 -8.12
C VAL A 131 -1.77 -33.11 -9.37
N GLU A 132 -2.74 -33.37 -10.26
CA GLU A 132 -2.96 -32.53 -11.45
C GLU A 132 -3.77 -31.27 -11.09
N ASP A 133 -4.78 -31.39 -10.23
CA ASP A 133 -5.62 -30.26 -9.79
C ASP A 133 -4.82 -29.16 -9.04
N LEU A 134 -3.77 -29.53 -8.31
CA LEU A 134 -2.94 -28.56 -7.56
C LEU A 134 -2.13 -27.63 -8.48
N LYS A 135 -1.77 -28.08 -9.69
CA LYS A 135 -1.03 -27.21 -10.65
C LYS A 135 -1.94 -26.13 -11.20
N ASP A 136 -3.19 -26.48 -11.49
CA ASP A 136 -4.19 -25.53 -11.97
C ASP A 136 -4.59 -24.53 -10.88
N GLU A 137 -4.70 -24.96 -9.61
CA GLU A 137 -4.94 -24.06 -8.48
C GLU A 137 -3.82 -23.03 -8.29
N VAL A 138 -2.55 -23.45 -8.34
CA VAL A 138 -1.40 -22.53 -8.23
C VAL A 138 -1.36 -21.55 -9.41
N ALA A 139 -1.66 -22.02 -10.62
CA ALA A 139 -1.72 -21.16 -11.81
C ALA A 139 -2.84 -20.11 -11.71
N VAL A 140 -4.05 -20.51 -11.30
CA VAL A 140 -5.18 -19.59 -11.07
C VAL A 140 -4.86 -18.59 -9.97
N ALA A 141 -4.28 -19.07 -8.86
CA ALA A 141 -3.87 -18.24 -7.73
C ALA A 141 -2.81 -17.20 -8.11
N LYS A 142 -1.88 -17.57 -9.00
CA LYS A 142 -0.87 -16.65 -9.55
C LYS A 142 -1.52 -15.62 -10.47
N LYS A 143 -2.37 -16.05 -11.41
CA LYS A 143 -3.10 -15.16 -12.32
C LYS A 143 -3.90 -14.09 -11.57
N ILE A 144 -4.62 -14.46 -10.51
CA ILE A 144 -5.36 -13.50 -9.67
C ILE A 144 -4.42 -12.50 -9.00
N ALA A 145 -3.25 -12.95 -8.54
CA ALA A 145 -2.26 -12.07 -7.94
C ALA A 145 -1.73 -11.06 -8.97
N ASP A 146 -1.44 -11.53 -10.18
CA ASP A 146 -0.96 -10.70 -11.29
C ASP A 146 -2.00 -9.65 -11.72
N GLU A 147 -3.29 -10.01 -11.76
CA GLU A 147 -4.38 -9.08 -12.09
C GLU A 147 -4.63 -8.04 -10.98
N ASN A 148 -4.59 -8.47 -9.71
CA ASN A 148 -4.68 -7.56 -8.57
C ASN A 148 -3.49 -6.59 -8.57
N LYS A 149 -2.30 -7.07 -8.90
CA LYS A 149 -1.10 -6.25 -9.03
C LYS A 149 -1.28 -5.18 -10.10
N ALA A 150 -1.71 -5.53 -11.31
CA ALA A 150 -1.94 -4.56 -12.38
C ALA A 150 -2.98 -3.49 -11.99
N THR A 151 -4.00 -3.89 -11.23
CA THR A 151 -5.00 -2.95 -10.69
C THR A 151 -4.35 -1.98 -9.68
N MET A 152 -3.53 -2.49 -8.75
CA MET A 152 -2.82 -1.66 -7.78
C MET A 152 -1.79 -0.72 -8.42
N GLU A 153 -1.12 -1.16 -9.48
CA GLU A 153 -0.24 -0.30 -10.28
C GLU A 153 -1.00 0.83 -10.95
N THR A 154 -2.22 0.57 -11.44
CA THR A 154 -3.10 1.61 -12.01
C THR A 154 -3.53 2.61 -10.94
N LEU A 155 -3.85 2.14 -9.72
CA LEU A 155 -4.17 3.04 -8.61
C LEU A 155 -2.96 3.87 -8.19
N LEU A 156 -1.74 3.34 -8.22
CA LEU A 156 -0.54 4.08 -7.82
C LEU A 156 -0.32 5.34 -8.66
N SER A 157 -0.74 5.32 -9.93
CA SER A 157 -0.67 6.45 -10.86
C SER A 157 -1.99 7.24 -11.00
N ASP A 158 -3.07 6.82 -10.34
CA ASP A 158 -4.37 7.50 -10.44
C ASP A 158 -4.38 8.78 -9.59
N VAL A 159 -4.43 9.92 -10.26
CA VAL A 159 -4.47 11.25 -9.62
C VAL A 159 -5.86 11.69 -9.20
N TYR A 160 -6.92 11.00 -9.64
CA TYR A 160 -8.30 11.43 -9.44
C TYR A 160 -8.94 10.85 -8.19
N SER A 161 -8.44 9.73 -7.69
CA SER A 161 -8.99 9.04 -6.51
C SER A 161 -8.12 9.17 -5.25
N VAL A 162 -6.96 9.83 -5.34
CA VAL A 162 -6.06 10.07 -4.21
C VAL A 162 -6.59 11.11 -3.23
N GLU A 163 -6.52 10.81 -1.92
CA GLU A 163 -7.02 11.70 -0.86
C GLU A 163 -5.92 12.18 0.11
N THR A 164 -4.69 11.70 -0.06
CA THR A 164 -3.53 12.10 0.75
C THR A 164 -2.37 12.50 -0.15
N ARG A 165 -1.66 13.55 0.26
CA ARG A 165 -0.43 14.02 -0.36
C ARG A 165 0.72 14.07 0.65
N PHE A 166 1.92 13.76 0.20
CA PHE A 166 3.15 13.76 0.95
C PHE A 166 4.07 14.88 0.47
N VAL A 167 4.66 15.62 1.41
CA VAL A 167 5.61 16.69 1.15
C VAL A 167 6.94 16.34 1.81
N PHE A 168 8.03 16.40 1.04
CA PHE A 168 9.35 15.95 1.47
C PHE A 168 10.21 17.13 1.94
N ILE A 169 10.58 17.14 3.22
CA ILE A 169 11.24 18.28 3.85
C ILE A 169 12.76 18.25 3.65
N GLN A 170 13.38 17.08 3.68
CA GLN A 170 14.84 16.95 3.61
C GLN A 170 15.42 17.10 2.19
N ASP A 171 14.61 16.83 1.16
CA ASP A 171 15.06 16.78 -0.23
C ASP A 171 15.14 18.16 -0.92
N LYS A 172 15.24 19.23 -0.13
CA LYS A 172 15.38 20.59 -0.66
C LYS A 172 16.84 20.82 -1.10
N PRO A 173 17.08 21.39 -2.31
CA PRO A 173 16.11 22.04 -3.20
C PRO A 173 15.54 21.14 -4.31
N SER A 174 16.06 19.92 -4.51
CA SER A 174 15.74 19.13 -5.70
C SER A 174 14.28 18.66 -5.79
N PHE A 175 13.59 18.54 -4.66
CA PHE A 175 12.21 17.99 -4.60
C PHE A 175 11.24 18.86 -3.81
N SER A 176 11.60 20.11 -3.47
CA SER A 176 10.73 21.01 -2.69
C SER A 176 9.38 21.29 -3.36
N ASP A 177 9.35 21.20 -4.68
CA ASP A 177 8.24 21.67 -5.49
C ASP A 177 7.30 20.54 -5.89
N PHE A 178 7.45 19.35 -5.29
CA PHE A 178 6.73 18.15 -5.68
C PHE A 178 6.00 17.50 -4.51
N GLU A 179 4.83 16.99 -4.81
CA GLU A 179 3.95 16.28 -3.88
C GLU A 179 3.69 14.88 -4.42
N LEU A 180 3.84 13.86 -3.57
CA LEU A 180 3.49 12.48 -3.91
C LEU A 180 2.11 12.15 -3.35
N TRP A 181 1.26 11.52 -4.14
CA TRP A 181 -0.14 11.29 -3.78
C TRP A 181 -0.43 9.81 -3.57
N ALA A 182 -1.37 9.52 -2.68
CA ALA A 182 -1.73 8.15 -2.34
C ALA A 182 -3.15 8.05 -1.77
N HIS A 183 -3.66 6.82 -1.76
CA HIS A 183 -4.97 6.44 -1.23
C HIS A 183 -4.91 6.18 0.27
N ARG A 184 -5.74 6.87 1.06
CA ARG A 184 -5.82 6.62 2.51
C ARG A 184 -6.24 5.20 2.83
N SER A 185 -7.15 4.65 2.05
CA SER A 185 -7.71 3.30 2.22
C SER A 185 -6.65 2.20 2.09
N ILE A 186 -5.62 2.42 1.27
CA ILE A 186 -4.50 1.49 1.09
C ILE A 186 -3.48 1.70 2.22
N LEU A 187 -3.10 2.94 2.49
CA LEU A 187 -2.13 3.28 3.54
C LEU A 187 -2.57 2.85 4.93
N SER A 188 -3.86 3.02 5.27
CA SER A 188 -4.41 2.72 6.61
C SER A 188 -4.38 1.23 6.97
N ARG A 189 -4.03 0.35 6.02
CA ARG A 189 -3.77 -1.07 6.29
C ARG A 189 -2.51 -1.27 7.14
N TYR A 190 -1.62 -0.29 7.14
CA TYR A 190 -0.38 -0.28 7.91
C TYR A 190 -0.54 0.65 9.11
N GLN A 191 -0.29 0.12 10.31
CA GLN A 191 -0.58 0.81 11.57
C GLN A 191 0.04 2.21 11.65
N ALA A 192 1.33 2.36 11.29
CA ALA A 192 2.01 3.64 11.38
C ALA A 192 1.36 4.71 10.49
N PHE A 193 0.96 4.35 9.27
CA PHE A 193 0.25 5.27 8.38
C PHE A 193 -1.17 5.57 8.88
N GLY A 194 -1.87 4.59 9.45
CA GLY A 194 -3.18 4.83 10.07
C GLY A 194 -3.11 5.82 11.24
N GLU A 195 -2.07 5.71 12.08
CA GLU A 195 -1.78 6.65 13.17
C GLU A 195 -1.47 8.05 12.63
N LEU A 196 -0.59 8.16 11.62
CA LEU A 196 -0.24 9.44 10.97
C LEU A 196 -1.46 10.12 10.33
N ILE A 197 -2.28 9.36 9.60
CA ILE A 197 -3.50 9.86 8.97
C ILE A 197 -4.49 10.35 10.02
N LYS A 198 -4.67 9.59 11.11
CA LYS A 198 -5.55 9.97 12.22
C LYS A 198 -5.07 11.25 12.88
N GLN A 199 -3.78 11.36 13.19
CA GLN A 199 -3.21 12.55 13.80
C GLN A 199 -3.39 13.78 12.90
N ALA A 200 -2.98 13.69 11.64
CA ALA A 200 -3.10 14.80 10.71
C ALA A 200 -4.58 15.19 10.44
N THR A 201 -5.51 14.24 10.57
CA THR A 201 -6.95 14.53 10.50
C THR A 201 -7.45 15.28 11.74
N GLN A 202 -6.92 14.97 12.92
CA GLN A 202 -7.27 15.66 14.18
C GLN A 202 -6.69 17.08 14.24
N GLU A 203 -5.54 17.31 13.64
CA GLU A 203 -4.89 18.62 13.57
C GLU A 203 -5.59 19.59 12.60
N ARG A 204 -6.49 19.09 11.74
CA ARG A 204 -7.27 19.93 10.83
C ARG A 204 -8.36 20.68 11.57
N SER A 205 -8.49 21.97 11.27
CA SER A 205 -9.63 22.75 11.70
C SER A 205 -10.92 22.17 11.10
N GLU A 206 -12.03 22.20 11.86
CA GLU A 206 -13.34 21.72 11.38
C GLU A 206 -13.77 22.39 10.06
N LYS A 207 -13.25 23.59 9.76
CA LYS A 207 -13.55 24.35 8.54
C LYS A 207 -12.85 23.82 7.29
N ASP A 208 -11.77 23.05 7.42
CA ASP A 208 -10.92 22.59 6.30
C ASP A 208 -11.18 21.14 5.88
N ILE A 209 -12.08 20.43 6.57
CA ILE A 209 -12.25 18.96 6.44
C ILE A 209 -12.73 18.55 5.04
N ASN A 210 -13.48 19.41 4.34
CA ASN A 210 -14.29 18.99 3.18
C ASN A 210 -13.70 19.29 1.79
N LEU A 211 -12.56 19.97 1.67
CA LEU A 211 -12.11 20.49 0.36
C LEU A 211 -10.68 20.16 -0.04
N ALA A 212 -9.79 19.82 0.90
CA ALA A 212 -8.37 19.59 0.58
C ALA A 212 -7.89 18.17 0.94
N PRO A 213 -7.00 17.55 0.14
CA PRO A 213 -6.31 16.31 0.50
C PRO A 213 -5.49 16.48 1.76
N LEU A 214 -5.41 15.42 2.55
CA LEU A 214 -4.61 15.39 3.77
C LEU A 214 -3.13 15.53 3.41
N THR A 215 -2.44 16.48 4.05
CA THR A 215 -1.02 16.72 3.80
C THR A 215 -0.22 16.06 4.91
N LEU A 216 0.71 15.18 4.54
CA LEU A 216 1.61 14.52 5.46
C LEU A 216 3.05 14.94 5.15
N ALA A 217 3.77 15.40 6.17
CA ALA A 217 5.19 15.74 6.03
C ALA A 217 6.04 14.46 6.13
N VAL A 218 6.98 14.30 5.21
CA VAL A 218 8.01 13.25 5.24
C VAL A 218 9.34 13.91 5.51
N GLU A 219 9.87 13.65 6.71
CA GLU A 219 11.12 14.25 7.16
C GLU A 219 12.30 13.32 6.90
N GLU A 220 12.27 12.10 7.43
CA GLU A 220 13.48 11.26 7.55
C GLU A 220 13.89 10.48 6.30
N ILE A 221 13.08 10.48 5.25
CA ILE A 221 13.24 9.57 4.11
C ILE A 221 13.19 10.35 2.80
N SER A 222 14.11 10.02 1.91
CA SER A 222 14.15 10.60 0.57
C SER A 222 12.97 10.16 -0.29
N PHE A 223 12.56 11.02 -1.21
CA PHE A 223 11.50 10.81 -2.17
C PHE A 223 11.60 9.46 -2.89
N PRO A 224 12.76 9.04 -3.46
CA PRO A 224 12.84 7.78 -4.18
C PRO A 224 12.65 6.57 -3.27
N THR A 225 13.19 6.63 -2.05
CA THR A 225 13.03 5.57 -1.04
C THR A 225 11.56 5.43 -0.65
N PHE A 226 10.87 6.56 -0.49
CA PHE A 226 9.44 6.56 -0.18
C PHE A 226 8.58 6.06 -1.36
N CYS A 227 8.95 6.36 -2.61
CA CYS A 227 8.32 5.76 -3.79
C CYS A 227 8.50 4.24 -3.81
N SER A 228 9.70 3.72 -3.50
CA SER A 228 9.95 2.28 -3.39
C SER A 228 9.09 1.63 -2.30
N LEU A 229 8.94 2.31 -1.16
CA LEU A 229 8.07 1.91 -0.06
C LEU A 229 6.59 1.84 -0.50
N LEU A 230 6.10 2.86 -1.20
CA LEU A 230 4.73 2.87 -1.72
C LEU A 230 4.52 1.76 -2.77
N MET A 231 5.49 1.52 -3.65
CA MET A 231 5.42 0.42 -4.62
C MET A 231 5.18 -0.91 -3.90
N PHE A 232 5.94 -1.17 -2.83
CA PHE A 232 5.76 -2.36 -2.01
C PHE A 232 4.38 -2.40 -1.33
N ILE A 233 3.92 -1.28 -0.76
CA ILE A 233 2.62 -1.19 -0.09
C ILE A 233 1.47 -1.55 -1.04
N TYR A 234 1.55 -1.11 -2.30
CA TYR A 234 0.50 -1.32 -3.29
C TYR A 234 0.58 -2.70 -3.94
N THR A 235 1.79 -3.13 -4.30
CA THR A 235 1.98 -4.28 -5.20
C THR A 235 2.60 -5.51 -4.53
N GLY A 236 3.20 -5.33 -3.34
CA GLY A 236 4.04 -6.33 -2.70
C GLY A 236 5.42 -6.51 -3.34
N GLU A 237 5.75 -5.74 -4.38
CA GLU A 237 7.04 -5.80 -5.07
C GLU A 237 7.97 -4.66 -4.69
N ILE A 238 9.27 -4.92 -4.78
CA ILE A 238 10.30 -3.94 -4.45
C ILE A 238 10.99 -3.53 -5.74
N GLU A 239 10.79 -2.28 -6.12
CA GLU A 239 11.51 -1.64 -7.22
C GLU A 239 12.47 -0.61 -6.66
N ARG A 240 13.77 -0.78 -6.96
CA ARG A 240 14.83 0.13 -6.50
C ARG A 240 15.15 1.23 -7.49
N ASN A 241 14.88 0.99 -8.78
CA ASN A 241 15.04 1.97 -9.85
C ASN A 241 13.68 2.62 -10.08
N ILE A 242 13.46 3.77 -9.46
CA ILE A 242 12.14 4.40 -9.45
C ILE A 242 11.82 5.03 -10.79
N ASP A 243 10.75 4.58 -11.41
CA ASP A 243 10.10 5.28 -12.51
C ASP A 243 9.00 6.21 -11.95
N PRO A 244 9.18 7.54 -11.94
CA PRO A 244 8.20 8.47 -11.40
C PRO A 244 6.87 8.46 -12.17
N THR A 245 6.84 7.99 -13.43
CA THR A 245 5.60 7.95 -14.22
C THR A 245 4.58 6.96 -13.67
N ARG A 246 5.02 6.03 -12.80
CA ARG A 246 4.17 5.04 -12.12
C ARG A 246 3.43 5.59 -10.91
N PHE A 247 3.68 6.84 -10.53
CA PHE A 247 3.16 7.44 -9.31
C PHE A 247 2.35 8.71 -9.63
N ALA A 248 1.32 8.95 -8.82
CA ALA A 248 0.61 10.22 -8.80
C ALA A 248 1.50 11.31 -8.16
N ILE A 249 2.21 12.11 -8.95
CA ILE A 249 3.16 13.17 -8.51
C ILE A 249 2.79 14.56 -9.04
N SER A 250 2.40 15.51 -8.18
CA SER A 250 2.05 16.89 -8.59
C SER A 250 3.18 17.87 -8.35
N LYS A 251 3.21 18.98 -9.11
CA LYS A 251 3.97 20.18 -8.73
C LYS A 251 3.16 21.06 -7.76
N LEU A 252 3.83 21.64 -6.77
CA LEU A 252 3.22 22.44 -5.68
C LEU A 252 2.51 23.70 -6.22
N ASP A 253 3.06 24.32 -7.26
CA ASP A 253 2.55 25.57 -7.83
C ASP A 253 1.22 25.42 -8.60
N ARG A 254 0.76 24.18 -8.83
CA ARG A 254 -0.46 23.86 -9.56
C ARG A 254 -1.17 22.68 -8.89
N PRO A 255 -1.87 22.90 -7.76
CA PRO A 255 -2.65 21.82 -7.15
C PRO A 255 -3.63 21.26 -8.20
N PRO A 256 -3.86 19.94 -8.26
CA PRO A 256 -4.84 19.37 -9.17
C PRO A 256 -6.19 20.03 -8.90
N LYS A 257 -6.78 20.62 -9.94
CA LYS A 257 -8.14 21.17 -9.86
C LYS A 257 -9.08 19.97 -9.69
N TYR A 258 -9.62 19.76 -8.49
CA TYR A 258 -10.69 18.78 -8.29
C TYR A 258 -11.87 19.20 -9.17
N ALA A 259 -12.35 18.28 -10.00
CA ALA A 259 -13.56 18.46 -10.78
C ALA A 259 -14.79 18.40 -9.85
N ILE A 260 -14.96 19.39 -8.98
CA ILE A 260 -16.07 19.45 -8.02
C ILE A 260 -17.23 20.33 -8.54
N SER A 261 -17.10 20.97 -9.70
CA SER A 261 -18.17 21.82 -10.23
C SER A 261 -18.30 21.64 -11.73
N GLY A 262 -19.54 21.51 -12.22
CA GLY A 262 -19.92 21.24 -13.61
C GLY A 262 -19.60 22.36 -14.60
N ASP A 263 -18.51 23.09 -14.40
CA ASP A 263 -18.00 24.06 -15.35
C ASP A 263 -17.14 23.32 -16.38
N SER A 264 -17.65 23.25 -17.62
CA SER A 264 -17.12 22.44 -18.73
C SER A 264 -15.81 22.96 -19.33
N THR A 265 -15.19 23.99 -18.75
CA THR A 265 -13.85 24.44 -19.15
C THR A 265 -12.79 23.55 -18.52
N ARG A 266 -12.69 22.32 -19.05
CA ARG A 266 -11.60 21.39 -18.76
C ARG A 266 -10.30 21.98 -19.26
N ASP A 267 -9.68 22.86 -18.48
CA ASP A 267 -8.23 22.97 -18.51
C ASP A 267 -7.72 21.56 -18.24
N GLU A 268 -7.13 20.91 -19.25
CA GLU A 268 -6.46 19.63 -19.07
C GLU A 268 -5.55 19.76 -17.84
N PRO A 269 -5.64 18.83 -16.88
CA PRO A 269 -4.71 18.81 -15.77
C PRO A 269 -3.32 18.95 -16.39
N CYS A 270 -2.60 19.99 -15.97
CA CYS A 270 -1.21 20.24 -16.36
C CYS A 270 -0.34 19.14 -15.73
N TRP A 271 -0.52 17.95 -16.24
CA TRP A 271 0.08 16.71 -15.83
C TRP A 271 0.56 16.13 -17.12
N ARG A 272 1.73 16.63 -17.56
CA ARG A 272 2.51 15.82 -18.48
C ARG A 272 3.25 14.84 -17.57
N PRO A 273 2.97 13.53 -17.66
CA PRO A 273 3.92 12.54 -17.20
C PRO A 273 5.27 13.02 -17.68
N LEU A 274 6.19 13.16 -16.74
CA LEU A 274 7.51 13.75 -16.97
C LEU A 274 8.11 13.03 -18.18
N ASP A 275 8.15 13.72 -19.33
CA ASP A 275 8.53 13.07 -20.59
C ASP A 275 9.86 12.34 -20.34
N PRO A 276 9.96 11.01 -20.59
CA PRO A 276 11.13 10.22 -20.20
C PRO A 276 12.46 10.77 -20.73
N GLY A 277 12.43 11.58 -21.79
CA GLY A 277 13.58 12.23 -22.40
C GLY A 277 14.05 13.52 -21.74
N ASP A 278 13.17 14.23 -21.02
CA ASP A 278 13.46 15.54 -20.38
C ASP A 278 13.22 15.53 -18.86
N SER A 279 12.91 14.36 -18.32
CA SER A 279 12.72 14.14 -16.90
C SER A 279 14.01 14.51 -16.14
N PRO A 280 14.01 15.55 -15.28
CA PRO A 280 15.18 15.90 -14.46
C PRO A 280 15.50 14.84 -13.40
N TRP A 281 14.73 13.74 -13.38
CA TRP A 281 14.72 12.73 -12.34
C TRP A 281 15.65 11.58 -12.65
N ASN A 282 16.96 11.82 -12.55
CA ASN A 282 17.92 10.74 -12.51
C ASN A 282 18.07 10.23 -11.07
N PHE A 283 17.07 9.47 -10.62
CA PHE A 283 17.11 8.86 -9.31
C PHE A 283 18.23 7.83 -9.24
N LYS A 284 19.10 7.98 -8.24
CA LYS A 284 20.00 6.87 -7.89
C LYS A 284 19.14 5.69 -7.44
N PRO A 285 19.56 4.44 -7.78
CA PRO A 285 18.89 3.27 -7.25
C PRO A 285 18.82 3.33 -5.72
N VAL A 286 17.62 3.15 -5.17
CA VAL A 286 17.38 3.12 -3.71
C VAL A 286 18.27 2.05 -3.10
N GLN A 287 18.98 2.35 -2.01
CA GLN A 287 19.80 1.34 -1.33
C GLN A 287 18.95 0.49 -0.38
N TRP A 288 19.40 -0.74 -0.11
CA TRP A 288 18.64 -1.68 0.71
C TRP A 288 18.55 -1.25 2.17
N ASP A 289 19.58 -0.56 2.67
CA ASP A 289 19.62 0.04 3.99
C ASP A 289 18.68 1.25 4.10
N ASP A 290 18.63 2.14 3.11
CA ASP A 290 17.64 3.24 3.07
C ASP A 290 16.20 2.70 3.17
N LEU A 291 15.88 1.69 2.36
CA LEU A 291 14.56 1.07 2.36
C LEU A 291 14.30 0.30 3.67
N LEU A 292 15.34 -0.29 4.27
CA LEU A 292 15.24 -0.93 5.58
C LEU A 292 14.89 0.08 6.69
N PHE A 293 15.52 1.26 6.68
CA PHE A 293 15.19 2.34 7.61
C PHE A 293 13.76 2.82 7.42
N ALA A 294 13.31 2.99 6.16
CA ALA A 294 11.94 3.37 5.85
C ALA A 294 10.91 2.34 6.32
N ALA A 295 11.17 1.05 6.06
CA ALA A 295 10.31 -0.04 6.49
C ALA A 295 10.21 -0.11 8.02
N ASP A 296 11.30 0.14 8.74
CA ASP A 296 11.30 0.18 10.21
C ASP A 296 10.55 1.41 10.74
N LEU A 297 10.76 2.59 10.15
CA LEU A 297 10.07 3.83 10.54
C LEU A 297 8.55 3.69 10.43
N TYR A 298 8.07 3.10 9.33
CA TYR A 298 6.64 2.88 9.10
C TYR A 298 6.12 1.51 9.56
N LYS A 299 6.93 0.75 10.31
CA LYS A 299 6.56 -0.54 10.92
C LYS A 299 6.02 -1.57 9.88
N ILE A 300 6.62 -1.62 8.70
CA ILE A 300 6.29 -2.58 7.64
C ILE A 300 7.17 -3.81 7.78
N GLU A 301 6.75 -4.74 8.65
CA GLU A 301 7.52 -5.89 9.09
C GLU A 301 8.01 -6.81 7.96
N GLU A 302 7.14 -7.06 6.99
CA GLU A 302 7.45 -7.93 5.84
C GLU A 302 8.57 -7.34 4.99
N LEU A 303 8.46 -6.05 4.65
CA LEU A 303 9.50 -5.33 3.92
C LEU A 303 10.80 -5.25 4.73
N ARG A 304 10.69 -4.96 6.04
CA ARG A 304 11.84 -4.91 6.95
C ARG A 304 12.62 -6.22 6.94
N ALA A 305 11.93 -7.36 7.01
CA ALA A 305 12.56 -8.68 6.96
C ALA A 305 13.24 -8.96 5.62
N ILE A 306 12.61 -8.59 4.50
CA ILE A 306 13.17 -8.71 3.16
C ILE A 306 14.44 -7.85 3.03
N CYS A 307 14.38 -6.58 3.41
CA CYS A 307 15.53 -5.67 3.32
C CYS A 307 16.68 -6.14 4.24
N GLN A 308 16.40 -6.60 5.47
CA GLN A 308 17.45 -7.16 6.35
C GLN A 308 18.19 -8.33 5.69
N LYS A 309 17.45 -9.24 5.04
CA LYS A 309 18.05 -10.35 4.31
C LYS A 309 19.00 -9.85 3.22
N TYR A 310 18.55 -8.93 2.37
CA TYR A 310 19.37 -8.40 1.28
C TYR A 310 20.57 -7.58 1.75
N VAL A 311 20.43 -6.81 2.84
CA VAL A 311 21.55 -6.09 3.46
C VAL A 311 22.59 -7.10 3.94
N ILE A 312 22.19 -8.17 4.64
CA ILE A 312 23.09 -9.22 5.13
C ILE A 312 23.80 -9.93 3.98
N GLU A 313 23.08 -10.30 2.91
CA GLU A 313 23.64 -10.94 1.72
C GLU A 313 24.63 -10.05 0.96
N ALA A 314 24.51 -8.72 1.10
CA ALA A 314 25.40 -7.75 0.47
C ALA A 314 26.67 -7.42 1.29
N ILE A 315 26.83 -7.98 2.50
CA ILE A 315 28.01 -7.74 3.35
C ILE A 315 29.25 -8.37 2.69
N GLN A 316 30.28 -7.56 2.55
CA GLN A 316 31.57 -7.91 1.94
C GLN A 316 32.68 -7.01 2.50
N ASN A 317 33.95 -7.32 2.19
CA ASN A 317 35.10 -6.62 2.76
C ASN A 317 35.01 -5.09 2.63
N LYS A 318 34.53 -4.58 1.48
CA LYS A 318 34.46 -3.14 1.21
C LYS A 318 33.37 -2.38 1.98
N ASN A 319 32.34 -3.04 2.49
CA ASN A 319 31.18 -2.38 3.13
C ASN A 319 30.83 -2.92 4.52
N ALA A 320 31.52 -3.96 5.01
CA ALA A 320 31.14 -4.63 6.26
C ALA A 320 31.19 -3.69 7.48
N VAL A 321 32.23 -2.87 7.59
CA VAL A 321 32.38 -1.90 8.71
C VAL A 321 31.34 -0.79 8.62
N GLU A 322 31.14 -0.23 7.41
CA GLU A 322 30.10 0.78 7.15
C GLU A 322 28.71 0.24 7.52
N THR A 323 28.39 -0.98 7.06
CA THR A 323 27.13 -1.66 7.35
C THR A 323 26.95 -1.91 8.85
N LEU A 324 28.00 -2.34 9.55
CA LEU A 324 27.95 -2.56 11.00
C LEU A 324 27.62 -1.26 11.75
N ILE A 325 28.27 -0.16 11.37
CA ILE A 325 28.15 1.13 12.06
C ILE A 325 26.82 1.80 11.75
N HIS A 326 26.48 1.93 10.47
CA HIS A 326 25.29 2.67 10.04
C HIS A 326 24.00 1.86 10.22
N VAL A 327 24.03 0.56 9.90
CA VAL A 327 22.82 -0.29 9.89
C VAL A 327 22.77 -1.21 11.11
N GLY A 328 23.88 -1.87 11.44
CA GLY A 328 23.95 -2.83 12.53
C GLY A 328 23.59 -2.24 13.89
N THR A 329 23.89 -0.98 14.14
CA THR A 329 23.55 -0.34 15.43
C THR A 329 22.05 -0.21 15.69
N ARG A 330 21.20 -0.26 14.65
CA ARG A 330 19.73 -0.25 14.75
C ARG A 330 19.12 -1.65 14.56
N PHE A 331 19.76 -2.51 13.78
CA PHE A 331 19.21 -3.82 13.40
C PHE A 331 20.08 -4.98 13.91
N PRO A 332 19.72 -5.65 15.02
CA PRO A 332 20.55 -6.65 15.66
C PRO A 332 20.97 -7.82 14.76
N LYS A 333 20.09 -8.29 13.86
CA LYS A 333 20.43 -9.36 12.90
C LYS A 333 21.52 -8.93 11.92
N VAL A 334 21.46 -7.68 11.45
CA VAL A 334 22.50 -7.11 10.58
C VAL A 334 23.80 -6.91 11.37
N LYS A 335 23.72 -6.44 12.63
CA LYS A 335 24.87 -6.31 13.53
C LYS A 335 25.62 -7.63 13.66
N GLU A 336 24.90 -8.69 14.02
CA GLU A 336 25.47 -10.01 14.25
C GLU A 336 26.11 -10.57 12.98
N ALA A 337 25.43 -10.45 11.83
CA ALA A 337 25.97 -10.89 10.55
C ALA A 337 27.24 -10.12 10.17
N ALA A 338 27.25 -8.80 10.32
CA ALA A 338 28.41 -7.96 10.01
C ALA A 338 29.59 -8.25 10.94
N LEU A 339 29.36 -8.38 12.25
CA LEU A 339 30.39 -8.77 13.22
C LEU A 339 30.98 -10.14 12.88
N ASN A 340 30.13 -11.14 12.62
CA ASN A 340 30.60 -12.48 12.25
C ASN A 340 31.41 -12.47 10.95
N TYR A 341 30.99 -11.66 9.96
CA TYR A 341 31.73 -11.49 8.71
C TYR A 341 33.10 -10.84 8.96
N ILE A 342 33.15 -9.72 9.68
CA ILE A 342 34.40 -8.99 9.97
C ILE A 342 35.35 -9.88 10.75
N THR A 343 34.90 -10.54 11.82
CA THR A 343 35.73 -11.43 12.63
C THR A 343 36.34 -12.57 11.80
N ARG A 344 35.60 -13.13 10.83
CA ARG A 344 36.10 -14.21 9.95
C ARG A 344 37.08 -13.73 8.88
N ASN A 345 37.02 -12.46 8.51
CA ASN A 345 37.78 -11.91 7.39
C ASN A 345 38.77 -10.81 7.81
N ILE A 346 38.99 -10.62 9.11
CA ILE A 346 39.73 -9.46 9.64
C ILE A 346 41.14 -9.35 9.03
N ASP A 347 41.89 -10.45 8.95
CA ASP A 347 43.23 -10.44 8.35
C ASP A 347 43.21 -10.00 6.87
N THR A 348 42.21 -10.46 6.11
CA THR A 348 42.05 -10.07 4.70
C THR A 348 41.64 -8.62 4.53
N MET A 349 40.90 -8.06 5.49
CA MET A 349 40.47 -6.66 5.47
C MET A 349 41.65 -5.71 5.75
N PHE A 350 42.65 -6.15 6.51
CA PHE A 350 43.88 -5.39 6.76
C PHE A 350 45.04 -5.72 5.80
N ALA A 351 44.87 -6.69 4.90
CA ALA A 351 45.95 -7.19 4.03
C ALA A 351 46.54 -6.10 3.12
N ASP A 352 45.73 -5.12 2.70
CA ASP A 352 46.15 -4.00 1.85
C ASP A 352 46.82 -2.86 2.65
N GLY A 353 47.06 -3.05 3.95
CA GLY A 353 47.63 -2.03 4.85
C GLY A 353 46.68 -0.88 5.20
N ASN A 354 45.44 -0.94 4.75
CA ASN A 354 44.39 0.03 5.07
C ASN A 354 43.59 -0.44 6.28
N ASP A 355 43.42 0.43 7.27
CA ASP A 355 42.53 0.18 8.40
C ASP A 355 41.06 0.45 7.98
N PRO A 356 40.19 -0.58 7.91
CA PRO A 356 38.80 -0.41 7.49
C PRO A 356 37.95 0.38 8.49
N PHE A 357 38.42 0.60 9.73
CA PHE A 357 37.74 1.41 10.74
C PHE A 357 38.17 2.87 10.74
N ALA A 358 39.29 3.21 10.10
CA ALA A 358 39.84 4.57 10.08
C ALA A 358 38.82 5.66 9.66
N PRO A 359 37.96 5.46 8.63
CA PRO A 359 36.96 6.45 8.24
C PRO A 359 35.92 6.77 9.33
N PHE A 360 35.76 5.88 10.31
CA PHE A 360 34.67 5.95 11.28
C PHE A 360 35.14 6.25 12.71
N LEU A 361 36.41 6.60 12.92
CA LEU A 361 36.96 6.88 14.26
C LEU A 361 36.23 8.01 15.01
N GLN A 362 35.60 8.93 14.27
CA GLN A 362 34.79 10.02 14.85
C GLN A 362 33.37 9.60 15.24
N ASN A 363 32.92 8.40 14.83
CA ASN A 363 31.61 7.92 15.22
C ASN A 363 31.65 7.45 16.69
N PRO A 364 30.77 7.96 17.57
CA PRO A 364 30.82 7.66 19.00
C PRO A 364 30.63 6.17 19.32
N LYS A 365 30.00 5.40 18.43
CA LYS A 365 29.80 3.95 18.58
C LYS A 365 30.95 3.11 18.02
N CYS A 366 31.87 3.71 17.25
CA CYS A 366 32.94 2.97 16.59
C CYS A 366 33.85 2.26 17.60
N HIS A 367 34.22 2.93 18.70
CA HIS A 367 35.06 2.35 19.73
C HIS A 367 34.44 1.09 20.37
N GLU A 368 33.17 1.15 20.74
CA GLU A 368 32.44 0.01 21.31
C GLU A 368 32.40 -1.17 20.33
N LEU A 369 32.08 -0.91 19.07
CA LEU A 369 32.01 -1.92 18.01
C LEU A 369 33.38 -2.54 17.72
N LEU A 370 34.45 -1.75 17.74
CA LEU A 370 35.82 -2.23 17.55
C LEU A 370 36.25 -3.16 18.69
N VAL A 371 35.94 -2.80 19.94
CA VAL A 371 36.19 -3.66 21.11
C VAL A 371 35.41 -4.97 20.96
N GLU A 372 34.16 -4.92 20.52
CA GLU A 372 33.35 -6.12 20.29
C GLU A 372 33.96 -7.02 19.20
N VAL A 373 34.41 -6.45 18.08
CA VAL A 373 35.13 -7.19 17.03
C VAL A 373 36.39 -7.85 17.59
N MET A 374 37.22 -7.11 18.33
CA MET A 374 38.46 -7.63 18.93
C MET A 374 38.20 -8.77 19.91
N LEU A 375 37.16 -8.66 20.75
CA LEU A 375 36.78 -9.72 21.69
C LEU A 375 36.36 -10.98 20.96
N ARG A 376 35.56 -10.87 19.89
CA ARG A 376 35.14 -12.02 19.06
C ARG A 376 36.30 -12.68 18.32
N SER A 377 37.24 -11.89 17.79
CA SER A 377 38.41 -12.44 17.09
C SER A 377 39.34 -13.24 17.99
N ARG A 378 39.50 -12.84 19.26
CA ARG A 378 40.31 -13.60 20.23
C ARG A 378 39.72 -14.98 20.53
N CYS A 379 38.39 -15.09 20.55
CA CYS A 379 37.70 -16.36 20.79
C CYS A 379 37.82 -17.34 19.63
N MET A 380 38.23 -16.92 18.43
CA MET A 380 38.37 -17.81 17.26
C MET A 380 39.75 -18.47 17.16
N HIS A 381 40.74 -17.98 17.91
CA HIS A 381 42.12 -18.50 17.91
C HIS A 381 42.47 -19.38 19.11
N LEU A 382 41.49 -19.60 20.00
CA LEU A 382 41.54 -20.57 21.10
C LEU A 382 40.69 -21.78 20.74
#